data_AF-A0A350CSC8-F1
#
_entry.id   AF-A0A350CSC8-F1
#
_cell.length_a   1.000
_cell.length_b   1.000
_cell.length_c   1.000
_cell.angle_alpha   90.00
_cell.angle_beta   90.00
_cell.angle_gamma   90.00
#
_symmetry.space_group_name_H-M   'P 1'
#
loop_
_entity.id
_entity.type
_entity.pdbx_description
1 polymer ?
#
loop_
_entity_poly.entity_id
_entity_poly.type
_entity_poly.pdbx_seq_one_letter_code
_entity_poly.pdbx_strand_id
1 'polypeptide(L)'
;GVSAAIGSAELLLRQSQYSGLGLALEANPATALQTARALAGDAPLTLYVPREQLGEYQVLLAEAGPGTVLETDDWAHWINGAKSTTFDLVPGLGAAGARQRDWRRWRVPIALAFLAVVVNLAGLNIEWLRLRGESTAVRQQMEQTYRSVYPNEPVSDPVAQMRLHIQRAQAGSGQITPDEFLYLSGALGEATRELPRPPGITSMEYKERSLRVRVQPETVDPATLRQLQASLSARNLSLEETAPANWTVRSTGAKP
;
A
#
# COMPACT_ATOMS: atom_id res chain seq x y z
N GLY A 1 -43.69 15.70 -22.86
CA GLY A 1 -44.96 16.45 -22.81
C GLY A 1 -44.67 17.79 -22.20
N VAL A 2 -45.40 18.82 -22.62
CA VAL A 2 -45.33 20.17 -22.06
C VAL A 2 -46.39 20.27 -20.97
N SER A 3 -46.06 20.87 -19.83
CA SER A 3 -47.04 21.14 -18.78
C SER A 3 -47.12 22.64 -18.54
N ALA A 4 -48.32 23.20 -18.47
CA ALA A 4 -48.53 24.60 -18.15
C ALA A 4 -49.50 24.76 -16.97
N ALA A 5 -49.33 25.80 -16.17
CA ALA A 5 -50.19 26.17 -15.06
C ALA A 5 -50.64 27.62 -15.21
N ILE A 6 -51.93 27.87 -14.99
CA ILE A 6 -52.54 29.19 -15.08
C ILE A 6 -52.77 29.73 -13.66
N GLY A 7 -52.09 30.82 -13.33
CA GLY A 7 -52.32 31.60 -12.12
C GLY A 7 -53.30 32.76 -12.36
N SER A 8 -53.44 33.63 -11.36
CA SER A 8 -54.37 34.77 -11.40
C SER A 8 -54.03 35.82 -12.48
N ALA A 9 -52.76 35.96 -12.84
CA ALA A 9 -52.29 36.87 -13.90
C ALA A 9 -51.00 36.35 -14.57
N GLU A 10 -50.78 35.04 -14.52
CA GLU A 10 -49.56 34.43 -15.03
C GLU A 10 -49.84 33.07 -15.69
N LEU A 11 -49.03 32.76 -16.71
CA LEU A 11 -48.94 31.44 -17.31
C LEU A 11 -47.52 30.93 -17.09
N LEU A 12 -47.41 29.82 -16.37
CA LEU A 12 -46.17 29.10 -16.18
C LEU A 12 -46.15 27.90 -17.12
N LEU A 13 -45.14 27.78 -17.96
CA LEU A 13 -45.02 26.70 -18.93
C LEU A 13 -43.68 26.00 -18.75
N ARG A 14 -43.71 24.67 -18.63
CA ARG A 14 -42.54 23.81 -18.47
C ARG A 14 -42.43 22.89 -19.68
N GLN A 15 -41.31 23.01 -20.39
CA GLN A 15 -41.03 22.22 -21.59
C GLN A 15 -40.11 21.03 -21.30
N SER A 16 -39.23 21.15 -20.30
CA SER A 16 -38.32 20.07 -19.88
C SER A 16 -37.99 20.14 -18.39
N GLN A 17 -37.07 19.29 -17.92
CA GLN A 17 -36.60 19.33 -16.52
C GLN A 17 -35.91 20.65 -16.16
N TYR A 18 -35.23 21.27 -17.11
CA TYR A 18 -34.39 22.46 -16.89
C TYR A 18 -34.84 23.67 -17.73
N SER A 19 -36.00 23.58 -18.37
CA SER A 19 -36.54 24.64 -19.22
C SER A 19 -38.00 24.89 -18.90
N GLY A 20 -38.26 26.13 -18.52
CA GLY A 20 -39.60 26.66 -18.30
C GLY A 20 -39.61 28.16 -18.59
N LEU A 21 -40.81 28.71 -18.70
CA LEU A 21 -41.08 30.08 -19.07
C LEU A 21 -42.31 30.56 -18.30
N GLY A 22 -42.20 31.72 -17.67
CA GLY A 22 -43.31 32.41 -17.03
C GLY A 22 -43.67 33.65 -17.81
N LEU A 23 -44.95 33.85 -18.08
CA LEU A 23 -45.49 35.04 -18.75
C LEU A 23 -46.55 35.68 -17.88
N ALA A 24 -46.47 37.00 -17.71
CA ALA A 24 -47.60 37.76 -17.20
C ALA A 24 -48.65 37.85 -18.31
N LEU A 25 -49.85 37.36 -18.04
CA LEU A 25 -50.99 37.43 -18.95
C LEU A 25 -52.15 38.08 -18.21
N GLU A 26 -52.91 38.89 -18.95
CA GLU A 26 -54.20 39.37 -18.45
C GLU A 26 -55.10 38.16 -18.16
N ALA A 27 -56.00 38.31 -17.17
CA ALA A 27 -56.90 37.26 -16.70
C ALA A 27 -58.03 36.96 -17.72
N ASN A 28 -57.69 36.71 -18.98
CA ASN A 28 -58.59 36.26 -20.02
C ASN A 28 -58.30 34.80 -20.36
N PRO A 29 -59.24 33.87 -20.11
CA PRO A 29 -59.01 32.45 -20.23
C PRO A 29 -58.84 31.98 -21.68
N ALA A 30 -59.50 32.62 -22.64
CA ALA A 30 -59.35 32.29 -24.05
C ALA A 30 -57.94 32.63 -24.55
N THR A 31 -57.43 33.82 -24.20
CA THR A 31 -56.08 34.26 -24.55
C THR A 31 -55.01 33.40 -23.87
N ALA A 32 -55.22 33.05 -22.60
CA ALA A 32 -54.30 32.20 -21.85
C ALA A 32 -54.20 30.79 -22.47
N LEU A 33 -55.34 30.18 -22.83
CA LEU A 33 -55.38 28.87 -23.48
C LEU A 33 -54.68 28.89 -24.86
N GLN A 34 -54.99 29.90 -25.69
CA GLN A 34 -54.37 30.04 -27.02
C GLN A 34 -52.86 30.25 -26.92
N THR A 35 -52.42 31.08 -25.97
CA THR A 35 -50.99 31.34 -25.72
C THR A 35 -50.28 30.07 -25.24
N ALA A 36 -50.87 29.34 -24.29
CA ALA A 36 -50.33 28.08 -23.81
C ALA A 36 -50.22 27.05 -24.93
N ARG A 37 -51.23 26.95 -25.81
CA ARG A 37 -51.18 26.04 -26.97
C ARG A 37 -50.14 26.47 -27.99
N ALA A 38 -50.05 27.76 -28.30
CA ALA A 38 -49.06 28.29 -29.24
C ALA A 38 -47.62 28.01 -28.77
N LEU A 39 -47.36 28.16 -27.46
CA LEU A 39 -46.05 27.90 -26.86
C LEU A 39 -45.72 26.41 -26.73
N ALA A 40 -46.73 25.55 -26.57
CA ALA A 40 -46.54 24.10 -26.56
C ALA A 40 -46.27 23.52 -27.96
N GLY A 41 -46.60 24.26 -29.02
CA GLY A 41 -46.48 23.80 -30.40
C GLY A 41 -47.31 22.54 -30.63
N ASP A 42 -46.74 21.53 -31.28
CA ASP A 42 -47.40 20.24 -31.54
C ASP A 42 -47.30 19.24 -30.37
N ALA A 43 -46.56 19.59 -29.31
CA ALA A 43 -46.40 18.70 -28.17
C ALA A 43 -47.73 18.51 -27.40
N PRO A 44 -47.96 17.33 -26.80
CA PRO A 44 -49.09 17.15 -25.89
C PRO A 44 -48.93 18.09 -24.69
N LEU A 45 -49.97 18.88 -24.43
CA LEU A 45 -50.00 19.89 -23.38
C LEU A 45 -50.91 19.44 -22.24
N THR A 46 -50.39 19.38 -21.02
CA THR A 46 -51.20 19.26 -19.79
C THR A 46 -51.34 20.64 -19.16
N LEU A 47 -52.58 21.13 -19.06
CA LEU A 47 -52.89 22.46 -18.54
C LEU A 47 -53.53 22.35 -17.15
N TYR A 48 -52.85 22.89 -16.14
CA TYR A 48 -53.31 23.02 -14.77
C TYR A 48 -54.06 24.33 -14.59
N VAL A 49 -55.33 24.25 -14.19
CA VAL A 49 -56.21 25.42 -14.04
C VAL A 49 -56.85 25.42 -12.64
N PRO A 50 -57.05 26.59 -12.01
CA PRO A 50 -57.74 26.69 -10.74
C PRO A 50 -59.13 26.05 -10.81
N ARG A 51 -59.51 25.30 -9.77
CA ARG A 51 -60.80 24.57 -9.70
C ARG A 51 -62.03 25.42 -10.04
N GLU A 52 -61.96 26.71 -9.73
CA GLU A 52 -63.07 27.67 -9.91
C GLU A 52 -63.27 28.04 -11.39
N GLN A 53 -62.22 27.95 -12.20
CA GLN A 53 -62.22 28.29 -13.63
C GLN A 53 -62.26 27.06 -14.53
N LEU A 54 -62.16 25.85 -13.98
CA LEU A 54 -62.10 24.60 -14.74
C LEU A 54 -63.27 24.47 -15.74
N GLY A 55 -64.49 24.81 -15.31
CA GLY A 55 -65.67 24.74 -16.17
C GLY A 55 -65.58 25.65 -17.40
N GLU A 56 -65.03 26.85 -17.24
CA GLU A 56 -64.85 27.82 -18.33
C GLU A 56 -63.79 27.33 -19.34
N TYR A 57 -62.66 26.82 -18.84
CA TYR A 57 -61.61 26.25 -19.70
C TYR A 57 -62.05 24.97 -20.40
N GLN A 58 -62.91 24.15 -19.78
CA GLN A 58 -63.42 22.94 -20.41
C GLN A 58 -64.31 23.24 -21.63
N VAL A 59 -65.11 24.30 -21.56
CA VAL A 59 -65.91 24.77 -22.70
C VAL A 59 -65.01 25.28 -23.82
N LEU A 60 -64.03 26.12 -23.49
CA LEU A 60 -63.06 26.65 -24.46
C LEU A 60 -62.23 25.54 -25.13
N LEU A 61 -61.91 24.49 -24.39
CA LEU A 61 -61.18 23.33 -24.91
C LEU A 61 -61.99 22.52 -25.92
N ALA A 62 -63.29 22.39 -25.68
CA ALA A 62 -64.19 21.69 -26.58
C ALA A 62 -64.26 22.38 -27.96
N GLU A 63 -64.06 23.70 -28.00
CA GLU A 63 -63.98 24.49 -29.24
C GLU A 63 -62.59 24.47 -29.89
N ALA A 64 -61.51 24.36 -29.11
CA ALA A 64 -60.13 24.47 -29.58
C ALA A 64 -59.53 23.18 -30.19
N GLY A 65 -60.14 22.02 -29.95
CA GLY A 65 -59.74 20.73 -30.54
C GLY A 65 -58.83 19.85 -29.65
N PRO A 66 -58.45 18.63 -30.11
CA PRO A 66 -57.72 17.66 -29.31
C PRO A 66 -56.21 17.98 -29.20
N GLY A 67 -55.57 17.54 -28.11
CA GLY A 67 -54.11 17.68 -27.89
C GLY A 67 -53.73 18.36 -26.56
N THR A 68 -54.74 18.82 -25.82
CA THR A 68 -54.62 19.48 -24.52
C THR A 68 -55.40 18.68 -23.47
N VAL A 69 -54.75 18.29 -22.39
CA VAL A 69 -55.38 17.64 -21.23
C VAL A 69 -55.55 18.69 -20.14
N LEU A 70 -56.77 18.86 -19.66
CA LEU A 70 -57.08 19.78 -18.56
C LEU A 70 -57.01 19.02 -17.23
N GLU A 71 -56.22 19.53 -16.29
CA GLU A 71 -56.15 19.03 -14.92
C GLU A 71 -56.40 20.18 -13.94
N THR A 72 -56.97 19.86 -12.78
CA THR A 72 -57.12 20.84 -11.71
C THR A 72 -55.76 21.15 -11.12
N ASP A 73 -55.48 22.44 -10.88
CA ASP A 73 -54.33 22.85 -10.09
C ASP A 73 -54.54 22.47 -8.61
N ASP A 74 -54.01 21.30 -8.22
CA ASP A 74 -54.07 20.76 -6.87
C ASP A 74 -52.66 20.54 -6.32
N TRP A 75 -52.41 21.02 -5.10
CA TRP A 75 -51.16 20.88 -4.36
C TRP A 75 -50.69 19.42 -4.26
N ALA A 76 -51.62 18.46 -4.29
CA ALA A 76 -51.30 17.03 -4.30
C ALA A 76 -50.49 16.61 -5.55
N HIS A 77 -50.78 17.17 -6.74
CA HIS A 77 -50.02 16.89 -7.97
C HIS A 77 -48.59 17.43 -7.87
N TRP A 78 -48.42 18.62 -7.30
CA TRP A 78 -47.11 19.23 -7.08
C TRP A 78 -46.24 18.42 -6.12
N ILE A 79 -46.80 17.89 -5.04
CA ILE A 79 -46.06 17.04 -4.09
C ILE A 79 -45.63 15.73 -4.74
N ASN A 80 -46.50 15.10 -5.54
CA ASN A 80 -46.13 13.87 -6.22
C ASN A 80 -45.02 14.13 -7.26
N GLY A 81 -45.10 15.24 -7.99
CA GLY A 81 -44.04 15.69 -8.92
C GLY A 81 -42.72 16.01 -8.21
N ALA A 82 -42.77 16.62 -7.02
CA ALA A 82 -41.59 16.95 -6.24
C ALA A 82 -40.79 15.71 -5.82
N LYS A 83 -41.46 14.60 -5.49
CA LYS A 83 -40.78 13.32 -5.17
C LYS A 83 -39.97 12.77 -6.34
N SER A 84 -40.39 13.06 -7.57
CA SER A 84 -39.69 12.62 -8.78
C SER A 84 -38.58 13.59 -9.24
N THR A 85 -38.50 14.77 -8.64
CA THR A 85 -37.56 15.82 -9.06
C THR A 85 -36.37 15.88 -8.13
N THR A 86 -35.20 15.48 -8.60
CA THR A 86 -33.92 15.73 -7.91
C THR A 86 -33.53 17.19 -8.15
N PHE A 87 -33.94 18.08 -7.25
CA PHE A 87 -33.54 19.50 -7.27
C PHE A 87 -32.29 19.69 -6.42
N ASP A 88 -31.19 20.11 -7.04
CA ASP A 88 -29.96 20.50 -6.34
C ASP A 88 -30.11 21.96 -5.86
N LEU A 89 -30.30 22.11 -4.55
CA LEU A 89 -30.48 23.41 -3.90
C LEU A 89 -29.18 24.22 -3.81
N VAL A 90 -28.04 23.64 -4.18
CA VAL A 90 -26.75 24.34 -4.11
C VAL A 90 -25.90 24.10 -5.35
N PRO A 91 -26.25 24.70 -6.50
CA PRO A 91 -25.45 24.60 -7.73
C PRO A 91 -24.00 25.07 -7.53
N GLY A 92 -23.78 26.03 -6.61
CA GLY A 92 -22.47 26.61 -6.31
C GLY A 92 -21.59 25.80 -5.34
N LEU A 93 -22.16 24.84 -4.60
CA LEU A 93 -21.39 23.85 -3.81
C LEU A 93 -21.32 22.49 -4.54
N GLY A 94 -21.92 22.43 -5.74
CA GLY A 94 -22.22 21.24 -6.54
C GLY A 94 -21.18 20.83 -7.58
N ALA A 95 -19.92 21.27 -7.47
CA ALA A 95 -18.81 20.40 -7.94
C ALA A 95 -18.76 19.07 -7.14
N ALA A 96 -19.61 18.92 -6.10
CA ALA A 96 -19.82 17.73 -5.31
C ALA A 96 -21.32 17.40 -5.12
N GLY A 97 -22.14 17.45 -6.18
CA GLY A 97 -23.60 17.35 -6.05
C GLY A 97 -24.32 16.11 -6.61
N ALA A 98 -23.73 15.34 -7.53
CA ALA A 98 -24.24 14.02 -7.93
C ALA A 98 -23.13 13.26 -8.67
N ARG A 99 -22.02 12.97 -7.98
CA ARG A 99 -21.16 11.89 -8.44
C ARG A 99 -21.94 10.59 -8.24
N GLN A 100 -22.76 10.21 -9.24
CA GLN A 100 -22.70 8.82 -9.66
C GLN A 100 -21.21 8.52 -9.71
N ARG A 101 -20.75 7.70 -8.76
CA ARG A 101 -19.35 7.31 -8.61
C ARG A 101 -18.92 6.91 -10.01
N ASP A 102 -18.20 7.81 -10.68
CA ASP A 102 -18.02 7.78 -12.13
C ASP A 102 -16.93 6.73 -12.39
N TRP A 103 -17.28 5.47 -12.09
CA TRP A 103 -16.39 4.32 -12.01
C TRP A 103 -15.63 4.15 -13.31
N ARG A 104 -16.30 4.55 -14.41
CA ARG A 104 -15.76 4.59 -15.75
C ARG A 104 -14.53 5.50 -15.89
N ARG A 105 -14.48 6.64 -15.17
CA ARG A 105 -13.30 7.53 -15.14
C ARG A 105 -12.14 6.93 -14.35
N TRP A 106 -12.42 6.10 -13.34
CA TRP A 106 -11.39 5.45 -12.51
C TRP A 106 -10.78 4.21 -13.15
N ARG A 107 -11.41 3.63 -14.18
CA ARG A 107 -10.89 2.44 -14.88
C ARG A 107 -9.50 2.65 -15.48
N VAL A 108 -9.28 3.80 -16.12
CA VAL A 108 -7.99 4.12 -16.75
C VAL A 108 -6.86 4.26 -15.72
N PRO A 109 -6.99 5.07 -14.65
CA PRO A 109 -5.93 5.17 -13.64
C PRO A 109 -5.75 3.85 -12.87
N ILE A 110 -6.82 3.10 -12.59
CA ILE A 110 -6.70 1.77 -11.95
C ILE A 110 -5.97 0.79 -12.87
N ALA A 111 -6.27 0.79 -14.18
CA ALA A 111 -5.58 -0.06 -15.14
C ALA A 111 -4.09 0.29 -15.25
N LEU A 112 -3.74 1.59 -15.25
CA LEU A 112 -2.35 2.04 -15.25
C LEU A 112 -1.62 1.66 -13.95
N ALA A 113 -2.27 1.82 -12.80
CA ALA A 113 -1.71 1.41 -11.52
C ALA A 113 -1.48 -0.11 -11.48
N PHE A 114 -2.45 -0.89 -11.96
CA PHE A 114 -2.32 -2.34 -12.05
C PHE A 114 -1.20 -2.75 -13.01
N LEU A 115 -1.11 -2.11 -14.18
CA LEU A 115 -0.02 -2.34 -15.13
C LEU A 115 1.35 -2.06 -14.50
N ALA A 116 1.49 -0.96 -13.76
CA ALA A 116 2.74 -0.61 -13.08
C ALA A 116 3.14 -1.68 -12.04
N VAL A 117 2.17 -2.20 -11.27
CA VAL A 117 2.41 -3.28 -10.31
C VAL A 117 2.83 -4.57 -11.04
N VAL A 118 2.15 -4.94 -12.13
CA VAL A 118 2.50 -6.13 -12.92
C VAL A 118 3.91 -6.02 -13.49
N VAL A 119 4.27 -4.86 -14.05
CA VAL A 119 5.63 -4.61 -14.58
C VAL A 119 6.68 -4.70 -13.48
N ASN A 120 6.40 -4.16 -12.30
CA ASN A 120 7.31 -4.25 -11.15
C ASN A 120 7.51 -5.71 -10.70
N LEU A 121 6.42 -6.46 -10.54
CA LEU A 121 6.49 -7.88 -10.19
C LEU A 121 7.21 -8.72 -11.25
N ALA A 122 6.98 -8.43 -12.53
CA ALA A 122 7.67 -9.09 -13.63
C ALA A 122 9.17 -8.79 -13.61
N GLY A 123 9.56 -7.53 -13.39
CA GLY A 123 10.96 -7.15 -13.23
C GLY A 123 11.66 -7.89 -12.09
N LEU A 124 11.04 -7.92 -10.91
CA LEU A 124 11.58 -8.69 -9.77
C LEU A 124 11.65 -10.19 -10.05
N ASN A 125 10.65 -10.77 -10.72
CA ASN A 125 10.66 -12.20 -11.05
C ASN A 125 11.72 -12.56 -12.08
N ILE A 126 11.93 -11.71 -13.09
CA ILE A 126 12.98 -11.93 -14.10
C ILE A 126 14.36 -11.87 -13.45
N GLU A 127 14.59 -10.89 -12.57
CA GLU A 127 15.85 -10.78 -11.84
C GLU A 127 16.05 -12.00 -10.93
N TRP A 128 15.01 -12.44 -10.22
CA TRP A 128 15.07 -13.66 -9.42
C TRP A 128 15.36 -14.92 -10.24
N LEU A 129 14.74 -15.06 -11.43
CA LEU A 129 15.02 -16.17 -12.34
C LEU A 129 16.45 -16.13 -12.86
N ARG A 130 16.99 -14.94 -13.14
CA ARG A 130 18.38 -14.75 -13.54
C ARG A 130 19.35 -15.12 -12.42
N LEU A 131 19.14 -14.62 -11.20
CA LEU A 131 19.95 -14.99 -10.04
C LEU A 131 19.87 -16.50 -9.75
N ARG A 132 18.69 -17.10 -9.93
CA ARG A 132 18.51 -18.55 -9.78
C ARG A 132 19.29 -19.31 -10.85
N GLY A 133 19.26 -18.84 -12.10
CA GLY A 133 20.05 -19.39 -13.21
C GLY A 133 21.56 -19.31 -12.93
N GLU A 134 22.06 -18.14 -12.51
CA GLU A 134 23.47 -17.93 -12.16
C GLU A 134 23.90 -18.83 -10.99
N SER A 135 23.07 -18.98 -9.95
CA SER A 135 23.36 -19.90 -8.85
C SER A 135 23.43 -21.37 -9.28
N THR A 136 22.62 -21.76 -10.27
CA THR A 136 22.58 -23.14 -10.77
C THR A 136 23.78 -23.41 -11.67
N ALA A 137 24.16 -22.45 -12.51
CA ALA A 137 25.35 -22.52 -13.36
C ALA A 137 26.64 -22.59 -12.53
N VAL A 138 26.76 -21.78 -11.47
CA VAL A 138 27.90 -21.82 -10.54
C VAL A 138 27.99 -23.16 -9.82
N ARG A 139 26.86 -23.73 -9.37
CA ARG A 139 26.84 -25.06 -8.74
C ARG A 139 27.25 -26.16 -9.71
N GLN A 140 26.80 -26.11 -10.96
CA GLN A 140 27.22 -27.08 -11.99
C GLN A 140 28.71 -26.99 -12.29
N GLN A 141 29.29 -25.78 -12.37
CA GLN A 141 30.74 -25.62 -12.50
C GLN A 141 31.51 -26.15 -11.28
N MET A 142 31.00 -25.95 -10.07
CA MET A 142 31.59 -26.50 -8.84
C MET A 142 31.54 -28.03 -8.84
N GLU A 143 30.43 -28.64 -9.24
CA GLU A 143 30.31 -30.10 -9.33
C GLU A 143 31.24 -30.70 -10.40
N GLN A 144 31.35 -30.06 -11.56
CA GLN A 144 32.28 -30.47 -12.62
C GLN A 144 33.74 -30.39 -12.16
N THR A 145 34.10 -29.29 -11.48
CA THR A 145 35.45 -29.12 -10.93
C THR A 145 35.72 -30.13 -9.81
N TYR A 146 34.77 -30.36 -8.91
CA TYR A 146 34.92 -31.31 -7.82
C TYR A 146 35.09 -32.75 -8.34
N ARG A 147 34.27 -33.18 -9.30
CA ARG A 147 34.42 -34.49 -9.95
C ARG A 147 35.75 -34.66 -10.69
N SER A 148 36.33 -33.57 -11.20
CA SER A 148 37.65 -33.60 -11.87
C SER A 148 38.82 -33.81 -10.89
N VAL A 149 38.65 -33.42 -9.63
CA VAL A 149 39.69 -33.55 -8.59
C VAL A 149 39.46 -34.78 -7.71
N TYR A 150 38.19 -35.16 -7.46
CA TYR A 150 37.79 -36.27 -6.59
C TYR A 150 36.77 -37.20 -7.29
N PRO A 151 37.23 -38.10 -8.18
CA PRO A 151 36.34 -38.91 -9.02
C PRO A 151 35.61 -40.07 -8.32
N ASN A 152 35.96 -40.42 -7.07
CA ASN A 152 35.46 -41.64 -6.39
C ASN A 152 34.56 -41.38 -5.15
N GLU A 153 34.07 -40.15 -4.93
CA GLU A 153 33.25 -39.81 -3.76
C GLU A 153 31.80 -39.38 -4.13
N PRO A 154 30.77 -39.84 -3.40
CA PRO A 154 29.39 -39.47 -3.68
C PRO A 154 29.09 -38.01 -3.30
N VAL A 155 28.74 -37.21 -4.31
CA VAL A 155 28.45 -35.78 -4.17
C VAL A 155 27.04 -35.57 -3.60
N SER A 156 26.95 -35.16 -2.32
CA SER A 156 25.68 -34.76 -1.70
C SER A 156 25.61 -33.26 -1.37
N ASP A 157 26.73 -32.62 -1.01
CA ASP A 157 26.86 -31.16 -0.87
C ASP A 157 28.34 -30.73 -1.03
N PRO A 158 28.76 -30.36 -2.26
CA PRO A 158 30.17 -30.13 -2.58
C PRO A 158 30.79 -28.94 -1.82
N VAL A 159 30.01 -27.92 -1.45
CA VAL A 159 30.53 -26.73 -0.76
C VAL A 159 30.79 -27.01 0.72
N ALA A 160 29.87 -27.72 1.37
CA ALA A 160 30.05 -28.14 2.76
C ALA A 160 31.23 -29.11 2.90
N GLN A 161 31.35 -30.07 1.98
CA GLN A 161 32.47 -31.01 1.97
C GLN A 161 33.81 -30.29 1.71
N MET A 162 33.92 -29.43 0.70
CA MET A 162 35.15 -28.67 0.42
C MET A 162 35.60 -27.81 1.61
N ARG A 163 34.67 -27.11 2.29
CA ARG A 163 35.01 -26.33 3.49
C ARG A 163 35.58 -27.21 4.60
N LEU A 164 35.01 -28.39 4.78
CA LEU A 164 35.43 -29.35 5.78
C LEU A 164 36.80 -29.96 5.45
N HIS A 165 37.08 -30.21 4.17
CA HIS A 165 38.40 -30.64 3.70
C HIS A 165 39.46 -29.55 3.81
N ILE A 166 39.13 -28.29 3.49
CA ILE A 166 40.06 -27.15 3.66
C ILE A 166 40.36 -26.93 5.15
N GLN A 167 39.35 -27.01 6.03
CA GLN A 167 39.54 -26.91 7.47
C GLN A 167 40.39 -28.06 8.03
N ARG A 168 40.17 -29.31 7.55
CA ARG A 168 41.02 -30.46 7.91
C ARG A 168 42.45 -30.31 7.38
N ALA A 169 42.62 -29.77 6.16
CA ALA A 169 43.93 -29.52 5.58
C ALA A 169 44.68 -28.40 6.31
N GLN A 170 43.99 -27.32 6.70
CA GLN A 170 44.56 -26.24 7.50
C GLN A 170 44.98 -26.73 8.89
N ALA A 171 44.11 -27.51 9.57
CA ALA A 171 44.43 -28.15 10.84
C ALA A 171 45.62 -29.14 10.76
N GLY A 172 45.80 -29.80 9.61
CA GLY A 172 46.95 -30.68 9.36
C GLY A 172 48.23 -29.97 8.91
N SER A 173 48.15 -28.70 8.48
CA SER A 173 49.26 -27.94 7.88
C SER A 173 50.08 -27.10 8.88
N GLY A 174 49.69 -27.04 10.15
CA GLY A 174 50.42 -26.31 11.20
C GLY A 174 50.32 -24.78 11.13
N GLN A 175 49.38 -24.23 10.35
CA GLN A 175 49.10 -22.79 10.34
C GLN A 175 48.13 -22.44 11.47
N ILE A 176 48.56 -21.57 12.38
CA ILE A 176 47.74 -21.12 13.51
C ILE A 176 46.55 -20.32 13.00
N THR A 177 45.34 -20.89 13.11
CA THR A 177 44.11 -20.18 12.74
C THR A 177 43.66 -19.22 13.86
N PRO A 178 42.94 -18.11 13.53
CA PRO A 178 42.50 -17.12 14.54
C PRO A 178 41.56 -17.65 15.63
N ASP A 179 41.05 -18.87 15.47
CA ASP A 179 40.17 -19.54 16.43
C ASP A 179 40.91 -20.53 17.34
N GLU A 180 42.20 -20.77 17.10
CA GLU A 180 42.99 -21.73 17.86
C GLU A 180 43.40 -21.20 19.22
N PHE A 181 43.58 -22.15 20.16
CA PHE A 181 44.02 -21.86 21.52
C PHE A 181 45.28 -20.98 21.56
N LEU A 182 46.29 -21.27 20.73
CA LEU A 182 47.55 -20.51 20.72
C LEU A 182 47.36 -19.06 20.30
N TYR A 183 46.51 -18.80 19.30
CA TYR A 183 46.20 -17.43 18.87
C TYR A 183 45.39 -16.68 19.94
N LEU A 184 44.32 -17.28 20.46
CA LEU A 184 43.46 -16.64 21.46
C LEU A 184 44.21 -16.38 22.77
N SER A 185 45.02 -17.33 23.22
CA SER A 185 45.83 -17.19 24.44
C SER A 185 46.93 -16.14 24.28
N GLY A 186 47.61 -16.10 23.13
CA GLY A 186 48.61 -15.07 22.82
C GLY A 186 48.01 -13.66 22.70
N ALA A 187 46.88 -13.52 22.00
CA ALA A 187 46.19 -12.23 21.88
C ALA A 187 45.68 -11.71 23.22
N LEU A 188 45.13 -12.59 24.07
CA LEU A 188 44.73 -12.24 25.43
C LEU A 188 45.94 -11.86 26.29
N GLY A 189 47.02 -12.64 26.24
CA GLY A 189 48.25 -12.35 26.98
C GLY A 189 48.82 -10.97 26.64
N GLU A 190 48.88 -10.64 25.34
CA GLU A 190 49.35 -9.33 24.90
C GLU A 190 48.41 -8.20 25.34
N ALA A 191 47.10 -8.40 25.19
CA ALA A 191 46.09 -7.44 25.64
C ALA A 191 46.14 -7.19 27.17
N THR A 192 46.49 -8.21 27.97
CA THR A 192 46.66 -8.06 29.43
C THR A 192 47.96 -7.35 29.82
N ARG A 193 48.99 -7.38 28.98
CA ARG A 193 50.26 -6.65 29.22
C ARG A 193 50.13 -5.15 29.01
N GLU A 194 49.18 -4.73 28.16
CA GLU A 194 48.84 -3.32 27.93
C GLU A 194 48.10 -2.68 29.12
N LEU A 195 47.69 -3.47 30.12
CA LEU A 195 46.99 -2.98 31.31
C LEU A 195 47.97 -2.50 32.40
N PRO A 196 47.65 -1.41 33.13
CA PRO A 196 48.44 -0.93 34.26
C PRO A 196 48.60 -1.95 35.39
N ARG A 197 47.60 -2.83 35.56
CA ARG A 197 47.61 -3.94 36.51
C ARG A 197 47.07 -5.19 35.80
N PRO A 198 47.91 -6.21 35.55
CA PRO A 198 47.44 -7.43 34.90
C PRO A 198 46.53 -8.23 35.85
N PRO A 199 45.40 -8.77 35.35
CA PRO A 199 44.50 -9.61 36.14
C PRO A 199 45.18 -10.94 36.49
N GLY A 200 44.91 -11.45 37.69
CA GLY A 200 45.37 -12.78 38.09
C GLY A 200 44.55 -13.85 37.38
N ILE A 201 45.16 -14.68 36.53
CA ILE A 201 44.47 -15.76 35.81
C ILE A 201 44.52 -17.04 36.65
N THR A 202 43.36 -17.57 37.03
CA THR A 202 43.21 -18.79 37.84
C THR A 202 43.16 -20.04 36.96
N SER A 203 42.42 -20.00 35.86
CA SER A 203 42.32 -21.14 34.94
C SER A 203 41.97 -20.68 33.53
N MET A 204 42.45 -21.41 32.52
CA MET A 204 42.15 -21.17 31.11
C MET A 204 41.68 -22.49 30.48
N GLU A 205 40.49 -22.50 29.88
CA GLU A 205 39.87 -23.66 29.25
C GLU A 205 39.48 -23.31 27.81
N TYR A 206 39.82 -24.18 26.86
CA TYR A 206 39.45 -24.01 25.45
C TYR A 206 38.42 -25.04 25.04
N LYS A 207 37.25 -24.59 24.58
CA LYS A 207 36.17 -25.45 24.12
C LYS A 207 35.41 -24.75 23.00
N GLU A 208 35.03 -25.50 21.96
CA GLU A 208 34.16 -25.00 20.89
C GLU A 208 34.67 -23.67 20.28
N ARG A 209 35.98 -23.57 19.98
CA ARG A 209 36.60 -22.35 19.38
C ARG A 209 36.49 -21.09 20.26
N SER A 210 36.26 -21.27 21.56
CA SER A 210 36.20 -20.20 22.56
C SER A 210 37.18 -20.47 23.69
N LEU A 211 37.78 -19.40 24.20
CA LEU A 211 38.69 -19.44 25.34
C LEU A 211 37.98 -18.90 26.58
N ARG A 212 37.69 -19.78 27.54
CA ARG A 212 37.14 -19.39 28.84
C ARG A 212 38.27 -19.18 29.83
N VAL A 213 38.27 -18.02 30.48
CA VAL A 213 39.30 -17.61 31.41
C VAL A 213 38.65 -17.25 32.73
N ARG A 214 39.05 -17.94 33.80
CA ARG A 214 38.69 -17.57 35.17
C ARG A 214 39.78 -16.68 35.72
N VAL A 215 39.42 -15.52 36.20
CA VAL A 215 40.32 -14.55 36.80
C VAL A 215 40.02 -14.37 38.28
N GLN A 216 40.96 -13.80 39.02
CA GLN A 216 40.80 -13.54 40.43
C GLN A 216 39.94 -12.28 40.62
N PRO A 217 38.77 -12.36 41.28
CA PRO A 217 37.81 -11.25 41.35
C PRO A 217 38.42 -9.96 41.93
N GLU A 218 39.36 -10.08 42.87
CA GLU A 218 40.02 -8.94 43.54
C GLU A 218 40.98 -8.15 42.63
N THR A 219 41.23 -8.66 41.42
CA THR A 219 42.16 -8.06 40.45
C THR A 219 41.46 -7.44 39.24
N VAL A 220 40.13 -7.49 39.19
CA VAL A 220 39.32 -7.05 38.04
C VAL A 220 38.50 -5.82 38.41
N ASP A 221 38.68 -4.74 37.65
CA ASP A 221 37.88 -3.52 37.72
C ASP A 221 37.08 -3.39 36.41
N PRO A 222 35.80 -2.98 36.43
CA PRO A 222 35.06 -2.66 35.21
C PRO A 222 35.79 -1.71 34.24
N ALA A 223 36.66 -0.83 34.73
CA ALA A 223 37.48 0.03 33.86
C ALA A 223 38.54 -0.77 33.07
N THR A 224 39.23 -1.73 33.72
CA THR A 224 40.25 -2.57 33.05
C THR A 224 39.61 -3.55 32.09
N LEU A 225 38.41 -4.06 32.39
CA LEU A 225 37.65 -4.93 31.51
C LEU A 225 37.30 -4.25 30.18
N ARG A 226 36.85 -2.97 30.22
CA ARG A 226 36.53 -2.21 29.00
C ARG A 226 37.77 -1.96 28.13
N GLN A 227 38.91 -1.67 28.76
CA GLN A 227 40.17 -1.49 28.04
C GLN A 227 40.61 -2.79 27.37
N LEU A 228 40.48 -3.92 28.06
CA LEU A 228 40.77 -5.25 27.51
C LEU A 228 39.82 -5.61 26.35
N GLN A 229 38.54 -5.27 26.47
CA GLN A 229 37.57 -5.46 25.39
C GLN A 229 37.93 -4.60 24.17
N ALA A 230 38.37 -3.36 24.37
CA ALA A 230 38.81 -2.47 23.29
C ALA A 230 40.06 -3.02 22.57
N SER A 231 41.09 -3.45 23.30
CA SER A 231 42.32 -3.99 22.71
C SER A 231 42.10 -5.31 21.97
N LEU A 232 41.20 -6.17 22.47
CA LEU A 232 40.79 -7.40 21.78
C LEU A 232 39.92 -7.12 20.55
N SER A 233 39.02 -6.14 20.62
CA SER A 233 38.17 -5.76 19.48
C SER A 233 38.98 -5.23 18.29
N ALA A 234 40.08 -4.51 18.56
CA ALA A 234 41.02 -4.06 17.53
C ALA A 234 41.69 -5.24 16.77
N ARG A 235 41.67 -6.44 17.37
CA ARG A 235 42.24 -7.68 16.81
C ARG A 235 41.17 -8.64 16.29
N ASN A 236 39.93 -8.15 16.08
CA ASN A 236 38.76 -8.94 15.67
C ASN A 236 38.40 -10.06 16.67
N LEU A 237 38.66 -9.84 17.95
CA LEU A 237 38.28 -10.73 19.05
C LEU A 237 37.24 -10.04 19.93
N SER A 238 36.24 -10.79 20.40
CA SER A 238 35.27 -10.32 21.39
C SER A 238 35.54 -10.98 22.73
N LEU A 239 35.52 -10.18 23.80
CA LEU A 239 35.56 -10.64 25.18
C LEU A 239 34.21 -10.33 25.84
N GLU A 240 33.61 -11.37 26.43
CA GLU A 240 32.32 -11.32 27.13
C GLU A 240 32.49 -11.87 28.54
N GLU A 241 31.96 -11.18 29.55
CA GLU A 241 31.91 -11.69 30.92
C GLU A 241 30.61 -12.49 31.10
N THR A 242 30.72 -13.82 31.14
CA THR A 242 29.55 -14.72 31.25
C THR A 242 29.05 -14.84 32.69
N ALA A 243 29.95 -14.65 33.66
CA ALA A 243 29.68 -14.58 35.09
C ALA A 243 30.83 -13.80 35.76
N PRO A 244 30.67 -13.30 37.00
CA PRO A 244 31.70 -12.51 37.66
C PRO A 244 33.05 -13.23 37.63
N ALA A 245 34.08 -12.57 37.08
CA ALA A 245 35.42 -13.11 36.94
C ALA A 245 35.55 -14.35 36.01
N ASN A 246 34.55 -14.63 35.19
CA ASN A 246 34.56 -15.66 34.14
C ASN A 246 34.41 -14.99 32.77
N TRP A 247 35.51 -14.89 32.03
CA TRP A 247 35.58 -14.28 30.72
C TRP A 247 35.54 -15.33 29.62
N THR A 248 34.90 -15.01 28.51
CA THR A 248 34.87 -15.82 27.29
C THR A 248 35.42 -14.97 26.15
N VAL A 249 36.50 -15.45 25.51
CA VAL A 249 37.13 -14.81 24.36
C VAL A 249 36.87 -15.65 23.10
N ARG A 250 36.42 -15.00 22.03
CA ARG A 250 36.11 -15.64 20.74
C ARG A 250 36.45 -14.72 19.58
N SER A 251 36.69 -15.30 18.41
CA SER A 251 36.82 -14.55 17.16
C SER A 251 35.46 -13.99 16.74
N THR A 252 35.40 -12.73 16.30
CA THR A 252 34.13 -12.04 15.96
C THR A 252 33.39 -12.66 14.76
N GLY A 253 34.07 -13.49 13.96
CA GLY A 253 33.49 -14.24 12.84
C GLY A 253 33.18 -15.71 13.12
N ALA A 254 33.52 -16.23 14.32
CA ALA A 254 33.27 -17.61 14.68
C ALA A 254 31.79 -17.81 15.04
N LYS A 255 31.10 -18.70 14.32
CA LYS A 255 29.78 -19.21 14.73
C LYS A 255 29.98 -20.28 15.83
N PRO A 256 29.07 -20.34 16.82
CA PRO A 256 29.05 -21.44 17.78
C PRO A 256 28.83 -22.79 17.09
#